data_AF-A0A3N4JF62-F1
#
_entry.id   AF-A0A3N4JF62-F1
#
_cell.length_a   1.000
_cell.length_b   1.000
_cell.length_c   1.000
_cell.angle_alpha   90.00
_cell.angle_beta   90.00
_cell.angle_gamma   90.00
#
_symmetry.space_group_name_H-M   'P 1'
#
loop_
_entity.id
_entity.type
_entity.pdbx_description
1 polymer ?
#
loop_
_entity_poly.entity_id
_entity_poly.type
_entity_poly.pdbx_seq_one_letter_code
_entity_poly.pdbx_strand_id
1 'polypeptide(L)'
;MADYMETGHVTDDLKPEFAEYEKANRAATEDPDDFEAWEKLVRTTEQLEGGLTRNSSPQAIAATRGVFDRFLARFPLLFGYWKKYADLEFSIAGTEAAEMVYERGVASITNSVDLWTNYCNFKVETSHDPDVIRELFERGANSVGLDFLAHPFWDKYIEFEERLECEDKIVAILDRVIHIPMHQYARYFERFRQLAQTRPLEELLPSDTLAQFRQDMERGELEIEREMRVRIDNFHLEIFSRTQTETTKRWTYESEIKRPYFHVNELDEPQLVNWRKYLDFEEVEGDFTRTQFLYERCLVTAAFYDEFWYRYARWMSAQDGKEEEVRNIYQRASMVFVPITRPGIRIQYAHFEEAQGRVDMARAVLESILEQLPGHIETIVAWANLERRQGGLDAAIAIYRAQIESDKCDIYAKGALTAEWARLLWKIKGSVDEARQVYQKNHHWYLDSRYFWINYLQFEMEQPTSAETEQQNHDRIRQVVVDIRKKSHLPPIAIKDLTHFYMVYLLERGGKDAAKEYMVLDREVNGQVKQFLPPLPPSPNASQDRFCASIRHFIRDEA
;
A
#
# COMPACT_ATOMS: atom_id res chain seq x y z
N MET A 1 -19.16 -35.59 -34.91
CA MET A 1 -18.81 -36.69 -35.83
C MET A 1 -19.05 -36.19 -37.25
N ALA A 2 -17.97 -36.11 -38.03
CA ALA A 2 -17.87 -36.01 -39.49
C ALA A 2 -18.80 -35.03 -40.23
N ASP A 3 -18.26 -33.90 -40.69
CA ASP A 3 -17.75 -33.79 -42.06
C ASP A 3 -17.06 -32.43 -42.27
N TYR A 4 -16.25 -32.32 -43.33
CA TYR A 4 -15.39 -31.20 -43.74
C TYR A 4 -13.92 -31.25 -43.28
N MET A 5 -13.20 -32.24 -43.83
CA MET A 5 -11.84 -31.99 -44.32
C MET A 5 -11.93 -31.70 -45.83
N GLU A 6 -11.71 -30.45 -46.24
CA GLU A 6 -11.21 -30.14 -47.58
C GLU A 6 -10.30 -28.90 -47.51
N THR A 7 -9.00 -29.20 -47.43
CA THR A 7 -7.87 -28.50 -48.04
C THR A 7 -7.94 -26.98 -48.20
N GLY A 8 -7.43 -26.29 -47.20
CA GLY A 8 -6.70 -25.03 -47.35
C GLY A 8 -5.47 -25.08 -46.46
N HIS A 9 -4.29 -25.28 -47.04
CA HIS A 9 -3.02 -25.00 -46.37
C HIS A 9 -2.93 -23.48 -46.15
N VAL A 10 -3.39 -23.01 -44.99
CA VAL A 10 -2.94 -21.74 -44.44
C VAL A 10 -1.73 -22.08 -43.58
N THR A 11 -0.55 -21.85 -44.13
CA THR A 11 0.66 -21.70 -43.33
C THR A 11 0.42 -20.54 -42.38
N ASP A 12 0.34 -20.87 -41.09
CA ASP A 12 0.15 -19.93 -39.98
C ASP A 12 1.46 -19.15 -39.75
N ASP A 13 1.85 -18.36 -40.75
CA ASP A 13 2.89 -17.34 -40.59
C ASP A 13 2.21 -16.13 -39.93
N LEU A 14 2.10 -16.17 -38.60
CA LEU A 14 1.76 -14.98 -37.81
C LEU A 14 2.65 -13.83 -38.30
N LYS A 15 2.03 -12.73 -38.77
CA LYS A 15 2.78 -11.54 -39.21
C LYS A 15 3.84 -11.20 -38.15
N PRO A 16 5.07 -10.80 -38.52
CA PRO A 16 6.17 -10.59 -37.57
C PRO A 16 5.80 -9.73 -36.36
N GLU A 17 4.95 -8.73 -36.56
CA GLU A 17 4.40 -7.83 -35.53
C GLU A 17 3.61 -8.59 -34.45
N PHE A 18 2.82 -9.61 -34.81
CA PHE A 18 2.08 -10.45 -33.86
C PHE A 18 3.00 -11.39 -33.08
N ALA A 19 4.09 -11.85 -33.68
CA ALA A 19 5.10 -12.66 -32.97
C ALA A 19 5.85 -11.81 -31.92
N GLU A 20 6.14 -10.55 -32.22
CA GLU A 20 6.72 -9.61 -31.26
C GLU A 20 5.75 -9.29 -30.11
N TYR A 21 4.46 -9.07 -30.44
CA TYR A 21 3.39 -8.93 -29.45
C TYR A 21 3.34 -10.13 -28.49
N GLU A 22 3.31 -11.36 -29.00
CA GLU A 22 3.25 -12.56 -28.15
C GLU A 22 4.46 -12.69 -27.23
N LYS A 23 5.65 -12.32 -27.73
CA LYS A 23 6.87 -12.31 -26.93
C LYS A 23 6.79 -11.26 -25.80
N ALA A 24 6.35 -10.04 -26.10
CA ALA A 24 6.20 -8.99 -25.10
C ALA A 24 5.09 -9.33 -24.09
N ASN A 25 3.99 -9.91 -24.56
CA ASN A 25 2.86 -10.32 -23.73
C ASN A 25 3.26 -11.41 -22.73
N ARG A 26 4.08 -12.36 -23.17
CA ARG A 26 4.64 -13.40 -22.30
C ARG A 26 5.53 -12.80 -21.20
N ALA A 27 6.44 -11.89 -21.57
CA ALA A 27 7.32 -11.25 -20.59
C ALA A 27 6.52 -10.52 -19.49
N ALA A 28 5.51 -9.74 -19.86
CA ALA A 28 4.64 -9.04 -18.91
C ALA A 28 3.74 -9.98 -18.07
N THR A 29 3.49 -11.20 -18.54
CA THR A 29 2.70 -12.21 -17.81
C THR A 29 3.58 -13.03 -16.86
N GLU A 30 4.84 -13.29 -17.24
CA GLU A 30 5.83 -13.98 -16.40
C GLU A 30 6.24 -13.14 -15.19
N ASP A 31 6.41 -11.84 -15.37
CA ASP A 31 6.63 -10.87 -14.29
C ASP A 31 5.65 -9.69 -14.39
N PRO A 32 4.47 -9.79 -13.75
CA PRO A 32 3.48 -8.71 -13.74
C PRO A 32 3.96 -7.42 -13.07
N ASP A 33 5.07 -7.44 -12.33
CA ASP A 33 5.60 -6.28 -11.61
C ASP A 33 6.66 -5.53 -12.44
N ASP A 34 7.14 -6.12 -13.54
CA ASP A 34 8.10 -5.52 -14.46
C ASP A 34 7.44 -4.47 -15.36
N PHE A 35 7.55 -3.21 -14.94
CA PHE A 35 7.05 -2.06 -15.67
C PHE A 35 7.64 -1.92 -17.09
N GLU A 36 8.92 -2.26 -17.30
CA GLU A 36 9.55 -2.11 -18.62
C GLU A 36 8.97 -3.12 -19.62
N ALA A 37 8.68 -4.35 -19.16
CA ALA A 37 7.99 -5.36 -19.97
C ALA A 37 6.60 -4.89 -20.39
N TRP A 38 5.85 -4.27 -19.46
CA TRP A 38 4.54 -3.70 -19.75
C TRP A 38 4.60 -2.50 -20.71
N GLU A 39 5.52 -1.57 -20.47
CA GLU A 39 5.69 -0.40 -21.36
C GLU A 39 6.02 -0.85 -22.78
N LYS A 40 6.92 -1.83 -22.91
CA LYS A 40 7.25 -2.43 -24.21
C LYS A 40 6.02 -3.06 -24.86
N LEU A 41 5.22 -3.82 -24.11
CA LEU A 41 4.00 -4.45 -24.61
C LEU A 41 3.01 -3.40 -25.13
N VAL A 42 2.75 -2.33 -24.37
CA VAL A 42 1.89 -1.22 -24.80
C VAL A 42 2.39 -0.63 -26.11
N ARG A 43 3.69 -0.28 -26.19
CA ARG A 43 4.29 0.27 -27.42
C ARG A 43 4.16 -0.67 -28.62
N THR A 44 4.36 -1.97 -28.43
CA THR A 44 4.19 -2.97 -29.49
C THR A 44 2.74 -3.05 -29.96
N THR A 45 1.76 -3.03 -29.04
CA THR A 45 0.34 -3.06 -29.43
C THR A 45 -0.14 -1.80 -30.14
N GLU A 46 0.40 -0.63 -29.80
CA GLU A 46 0.09 0.63 -30.48
C GLU A 46 0.57 0.64 -31.94
N GLN A 47 1.65 -0.10 -32.23
CA GLN A 47 2.27 -0.17 -33.55
C GLN A 47 1.74 -1.29 -34.44
N LEU A 48 0.83 -2.14 -33.94
CA LEU A 48 0.21 -3.19 -34.74
C LEU A 48 -0.41 -2.60 -36.00
N GLU A 49 -0.16 -3.24 -37.14
CA GLU A 49 -0.65 -2.82 -38.45
C GLU A 49 -0.18 -1.43 -38.89
N GLY A 50 0.98 -0.99 -38.38
CA GLY A 50 1.58 0.31 -38.70
C GLY A 50 1.00 1.50 -37.92
N GLY A 51 0.22 1.22 -36.87
CA GLY A 51 -0.45 2.22 -36.05
C GLY A 51 -1.95 1.99 -36.02
N LEU A 52 -2.51 1.87 -34.81
CA LEU A 52 -3.92 1.57 -34.65
C LEU A 52 -4.81 2.74 -35.14
N THR A 53 -5.75 2.44 -36.03
CA THR A 53 -6.74 3.39 -36.55
C THR A 53 -8.14 2.77 -36.52
N ARG A 54 -9.18 3.56 -36.81
CA ARG A 54 -10.55 3.04 -36.99
C ARG A 54 -10.70 1.93 -38.05
N ASN A 55 -9.74 1.78 -38.96
CA ASN A 55 -9.76 0.78 -40.03
C ASN A 55 -8.91 -0.46 -39.71
N SER A 56 -8.24 -0.48 -38.55
CA SER A 56 -7.44 -1.63 -38.12
C SER A 56 -8.31 -2.86 -37.87
N SER A 57 -7.70 -4.04 -37.90
CA SER A 57 -8.44 -5.29 -37.71
C SER A 57 -9.07 -5.35 -36.30
N PRO A 58 -10.26 -5.98 -36.15
CA PRO A 58 -10.87 -6.18 -34.84
C PRO A 58 -9.95 -6.90 -33.85
N GLN A 59 -9.08 -7.78 -34.36
CA GLN A 59 -8.08 -8.49 -33.56
C GLN A 59 -7.03 -7.54 -32.97
N ALA A 60 -6.48 -6.62 -33.77
CA ALA A 60 -5.51 -5.64 -33.29
C ALA A 60 -6.14 -4.69 -32.25
N ILE A 61 -7.35 -4.19 -32.52
CA ILE A 61 -8.08 -3.31 -31.58
C ILE A 61 -8.35 -4.04 -30.27
N ALA A 62 -8.84 -5.28 -30.32
CA ALA A 62 -9.10 -6.07 -29.12
C ALA A 62 -7.83 -6.38 -28.32
N ALA A 63 -6.72 -6.68 -29.00
CA ALA A 63 -5.43 -6.90 -28.36
C ALA A 63 -4.94 -5.65 -27.62
N THR A 64 -4.99 -4.48 -28.27
CA THR A 64 -4.56 -3.22 -27.65
C THR A 64 -5.43 -2.84 -26.44
N ARG A 65 -6.77 -2.94 -26.56
CA ARG A 65 -7.69 -2.74 -25.42
C ARG A 65 -7.38 -3.68 -24.26
N GLY A 66 -7.21 -4.97 -24.54
CA GLY A 66 -6.88 -5.97 -23.52
C GLY A 66 -5.50 -5.76 -22.87
N VAL A 67 -4.55 -5.15 -23.57
CA VAL A 67 -3.26 -4.75 -23.00
C VAL A 67 -3.42 -3.53 -22.10
N PHE A 68 -4.08 -2.46 -22.55
CA PHE A 68 -4.32 -1.28 -21.71
C PHE A 68 -5.12 -1.63 -20.45
N ASP A 69 -6.16 -2.47 -20.56
CA ASP A 69 -6.97 -2.87 -19.43
C ASP A 69 -6.17 -3.64 -18.37
N ARG A 70 -5.32 -4.58 -18.78
CA ARG A 70 -4.45 -5.32 -17.84
C ARG A 70 -3.35 -4.44 -17.26
N PHE A 71 -2.74 -3.61 -18.10
CA PHE A 71 -1.67 -2.70 -17.69
C PHE A 71 -2.16 -1.69 -16.66
N LEU A 72 -3.31 -1.04 -16.91
CA LEU A 72 -3.89 -0.06 -16.00
C LEU A 72 -4.59 -0.69 -14.80
N ALA A 73 -4.95 -1.98 -14.85
CA ALA A 73 -5.32 -2.72 -13.64
C ALA A 73 -4.11 -2.94 -12.71
N ARG A 74 -2.91 -3.14 -13.27
CA ARG A 74 -1.67 -3.32 -12.49
C ARG A 74 -1.05 -1.99 -12.03
N PHE A 75 -1.03 -0.98 -12.89
CA PHE A 75 -0.45 0.34 -12.64
C PHE A 75 -1.50 1.46 -12.80
N PRO A 76 -2.55 1.47 -11.96
CA PRO A 76 -3.69 2.38 -12.14
C PRO A 76 -3.34 3.85 -11.96
N LEU A 77 -2.25 4.19 -11.26
CA LEU A 77 -1.85 5.57 -10.95
C LEU A 77 -1.14 6.30 -12.10
N LEU A 78 -0.99 5.66 -13.26
CA LEU A 78 -0.36 6.24 -14.43
C LEU A 78 -1.36 7.05 -15.28
N PHE A 79 -1.71 8.24 -14.78
CA PHE A 79 -2.69 9.11 -15.45
C PHE A 79 -2.37 9.39 -16.93
N GLY A 80 -1.09 9.49 -17.29
CA GLY A 80 -0.66 9.70 -18.66
C GLY A 80 -1.10 8.57 -19.62
N TYR A 81 -1.13 7.33 -19.14
CA TYR A 81 -1.60 6.19 -19.93
C TYR A 81 -3.13 6.11 -19.99
N TRP A 82 -3.85 6.56 -18.96
CA TRP A 82 -5.31 6.74 -19.04
C TRP A 82 -5.68 7.75 -20.12
N LYS A 83 -5.02 8.92 -20.13
CA LYS A 83 -5.20 9.93 -21.18
C LYS A 83 -4.90 9.35 -22.57
N LYS A 84 -3.76 8.65 -22.69
CA LYS A 84 -3.34 8.01 -23.95
C LYS A 84 -4.37 6.99 -24.45
N TYR A 85 -4.93 6.20 -23.55
CA TYR A 85 -5.96 5.23 -23.88
C TYR A 85 -7.27 5.92 -24.31
N ALA A 86 -7.67 6.99 -23.62
CA ALA A 86 -8.85 7.77 -24.00
C ALA A 86 -8.68 8.44 -25.38
N ASP A 87 -7.50 9.02 -25.66
CA ASP A 87 -7.16 9.60 -26.96
C ASP A 87 -7.23 8.53 -28.08
N LEU A 88 -6.73 7.33 -27.80
CA LEU A 88 -6.79 6.19 -28.73
C LEU A 88 -8.24 5.77 -29.01
N GLU A 89 -9.04 5.56 -27.97
CA GLU A 89 -10.46 5.21 -28.10
C GLU A 89 -11.26 6.29 -28.84
N PHE A 90 -10.97 7.56 -28.59
CA PHE A 90 -11.58 8.66 -29.32
C PHE A 90 -11.31 8.55 -30.83
N SER A 91 -10.07 8.22 -31.21
CA SER A 91 -9.67 8.10 -32.61
C SER A 91 -10.28 6.88 -33.34
N ILE A 92 -10.60 5.81 -32.60
CA ILE A 92 -11.07 4.53 -33.16
C ILE A 92 -12.59 4.41 -33.09
N ALA A 93 -13.18 4.73 -31.94
CA ALA A 93 -14.57 4.45 -31.60
C ALA A 93 -15.39 5.70 -31.24
N GLY A 94 -14.74 6.87 -31.10
CA GLY A 94 -15.41 8.15 -30.90
C GLY A 94 -15.65 8.51 -29.44
N THR A 95 -16.52 9.49 -29.21
CA THR A 95 -16.67 10.20 -27.93
C THR A 95 -17.07 9.29 -26.76
N GLU A 96 -18.09 8.44 -26.95
CA GLU A 96 -18.62 7.59 -25.87
C GLU A 96 -17.56 6.60 -25.35
N ALA A 97 -16.76 6.01 -26.25
CA ALA A 97 -15.71 5.08 -25.86
C ALA A 97 -14.58 5.76 -25.07
N ALA A 98 -14.16 6.95 -25.49
CA ALA A 98 -13.16 7.74 -24.77
C ALA A 98 -13.67 8.18 -23.39
N GLU A 99 -14.94 8.58 -23.30
CA GLU A 99 -15.58 8.94 -22.03
C GLU A 99 -15.59 7.77 -21.03
N MET A 100 -15.88 6.54 -21.49
CA MET A 100 -15.77 5.36 -20.63
C MET A 100 -14.36 5.14 -20.08
N VAL A 101 -13.31 5.44 -20.85
CA VAL A 101 -11.93 5.36 -20.38
C VAL A 101 -11.63 6.45 -19.36
N TYR A 102 -12.08 7.68 -19.60
CA TYR A 102 -11.91 8.77 -18.63
C TYR A 102 -12.60 8.47 -17.30
N GLU A 103 -13.86 7.99 -17.32
CA GLU A 103 -14.61 7.62 -16.12
C GLU A 103 -13.88 6.53 -15.30
N ARG A 104 -13.36 5.49 -15.98
CA ARG A 104 -12.52 4.46 -15.33
C ARG A 104 -11.23 5.05 -14.74
N GLY A 105 -10.62 5.99 -15.46
CA GLY A 105 -9.40 6.66 -15.03
C GLY A 105 -9.60 7.50 -13.77
N VAL A 106 -10.62 8.37 -13.72
CA VAL A 106 -10.89 9.21 -12.55
C VAL A 106 -11.42 8.40 -11.36
N ALA A 107 -12.07 7.26 -11.60
CA ALA A 107 -12.39 6.30 -10.54
C ALA A 107 -11.13 5.61 -9.98
N SER A 108 -10.10 5.40 -10.81
CA SER A 108 -8.83 4.78 -10.40
C SER A 108 -7.87 5.76 -9.72
N ILE A 109 -7.86 7.02 -10.16
CA ILE A 109 -7.00 8.09 -9.64
C ILE A 109 -7.83 9.35 -9.35
N THR A 110 -8.66 9.28 -8.33
CA THR A 110 -9.60 10.36 -7.99
C THR A 110 -8.91 11.70 -7.76
N ASN A 111 -7.67 11.71 -7.25
CA ASN A 111 -6.96 12.92 -6.89
C ASN A 111 -6.01 13.46 -8.00
N SER A 112 -6.09 12.94 -9.23
CA SER A 112 -5.26 13.44 -10.33
C SER A 112 -5.85 14.71 -10.95
N VAL A 113 -5.26 15.87 -10.60
CA VAL A 113 -5.59 17.17 -11.21
C VAL A 113 -5.49 17.10 -12.72
N ASP A 114 -4.40 16.52 -13.25
CA ASP A 114 -4.18 16.38 -14.69
C ASP A 114 -5.29 15.58 -15.37
N LEU A 115 -5.69 14.44 -14.80
CA LEU A 115 -6.69 13.58 -15.43
C LEU A 115 -8.07 14.24 -15.48
N TRP A 116 -8.49 14.87 -14.37
CA TRP A 116 -9.74 15.63 -14.32
C TRP A 116 -9.72 16.84 -15.27
N THR A 117 -8.60 17.55 -15.35
CA THR A 117 -8.43 18.68 -16.28
C THR A 117 -8.54 18.22 -17.73
N ASN A 118 -7.89 17.10 -18.08
CA ASN A 118 -8.00 16.50 -19.41
C ASN A 118 -9.43 16.05 -19.73
N TYR A 119 -10.11 15.38 -18.78
CA TYR A 119 -11.48 14.91 -19.00
C TYR A 119 -12.47 16.07 -19.18
N CYS A 120 -12.40 17.10 -18.32
CA CYS A 120 -13.27 18.25 -18.46
C CYS A 120 -13.01 19.01 -19.77
N ASN A 121 -11.74 19.19 -20.16
CA ASN A 121 -11.41 19.80 -21.45
C ASN A 121 -11.92 18.98 -22.63
N PHE A 122 -11.77 17.65 -22.59
CA PHE A 122 -12.33 16.74 -23.59
C PHE A 122 -13.86 16.89 -23.67
N LYS A 123 -14.55 16.96 -22.53
CA LYS A 123 -16.01 17.12 -22.50
C LYS A 123 -16.44 18.49 -23.06
N VAL A 124 -15.71 19.56 -22.77
CA VAL A 124 -15.94 20.89 -23.36
C VAL A 124 -15.79 20.88 -24.88
N GLU A 125 -14.84 20.10 -25.42
CA GLU A 125 -14.60 20.01 -26.87
C GLU A 125 -15.60 19.10 -27.60
N THR A 126 -16.23 18.17 -26.90
CA THR A 126 -17.06 17.10 -27.51
C THR A 126 -18.54 17.14 -27.13
N SER A 127 -18.92 17.89 -26.11
CA SER A 127 -20.30 18.11 -25.67
C SER A 127 -20.78 19.52 -26.01
N HIS A 128 -22.07 19.66 -26.27
CA HIS A 128 -22.73 20.96 -26.48
C HIS A 128 -23.72 21.31 -25.37
N ASP A 129 -23.84 20.45 -24.35
CA ASP A 129 -24.71 20.67 -23.20
C ASP A 129 -23.91 21.29 -22.03
N PRO A 130 -24.12 22.57 -21.70
CA PRO A 130 -23.41 23.25 -20.62
C PRO A 130 -23.68 22.64 -19.25
N ASP A 131 -24.86 22.08 -18.99
CA ASP A 131 -25.23 21.59 -17.67
C ASP A 131 -24.52 20.28 -17.36
N VAL A 132 -24.39 19.41 -18.37
CA VAL A 132 -23.57 18.18 -18.27
C VAL A 132 -22.09 18.51 -18.05
N ILE A 133 -21.58 19.55 -18.72
CA ILE A 133 -20.18 19.99 -18.55
C ILE A 133 -19.97 20.54 -17.13
N ARG A 134 -20.89 21.37 -16.62
CA ARG A 134 -20.84 21.90 -15.25
C ARG A 134 -20.88 20.80 -14.21
N GLU A 135 -21.77 19.83 -14.37
CA GLU A 135 -21.84 18.68 -13.47
C GLU A 135 -20.49 17.95 -13.39
N LEU A 136 -19.83 17.77 -14.54
CA LEU A 136 -18.52 17.14 -14.59
C LEU A 136 -17.44 18.00 -13.89
N PHE A 137 -17.43 19.32 -14.09
CA PHE A 137 -16.54 20.20 -13.36
C PHE A 137 -16.81 20.20 -11.86
N GLU A 138 -18.06 20.15 -11.40
CA GLU A 138 -18.35 20.06 -9.97
C GLU A 138 -17.90 18.72 -9.36
N ARG A 139 -18.05 17.61 -10.09
CA ARG A 139 -17.46 16.32 -9.71
C ARG A 139 -15.93 16.39 -9.60
N GLY A 140 -15.28 17.03 -10.57
CA GLY A 140 -13.84 17.28 -10.55
C GLY A 140 -13.42 18.15 -9.37
N ALA A 141 -14.14 19.23 -9.09
CA ALA A 141 -13.83 20.14 -7.99
C ALA A 141 -13.93 19.46 -6.62
N ASN A 142 -14.92 18.58 -6.43
CA ASN A 142 -15.03 17.77 -5.21
C ASN A 142 -13.88 16.76 -5.06
N SER A 143 -13.25 16.37 -6.17
CA SER A 143 -12.20 15.34 -6.18
C SER A 143 -10.78 15.92 -6.11
N VAL A 144 -10.53 17.06 -6.77
CA VAL A 144 -9.19 17.67 -6.88
C VAL A 144 -9.12 19.15 -6.51
N GLY A 145 -10.24 19.78 -6.17
CA GLY A 145 -10.30 21.23 -5.97
C GLY A 145 -9.46 21.74 -4.79
N LEU A 146 -9.20 20.88 -3.80
CA LEU A 146 -8.34 21.19 -2.64
C LEU A 146 -6.85 20.95 -2.89
N ASP A 147 -6.47 20.44 -4.07
CA ASP A 147 -5.07 20.21 -4.38
C ASP A 147 -4.28 21.51 -4.41
N PHE A 148 -3.06 21.48 -3.86
CA PHE A 148 -2.20 22.66 -3.84
C PHE A 148 -1.86 23.14 -5.25
N LEU A 149 -1.82 22.24 -6.24
CA LEU A 149 -1.58 22.54 -7.64
C LEU A 149 -2.86 22.46 -8.49
N ALA A 150 -4.05 22.61 -7.90
CA ALA A 150 -5.33 22.57 -8.62
C ALA A 150 -5.55 23.74 -9.62
N HIS A 151 -4.67 24.74 -9.66
CA HIS A 151 -4.82 25.93 -10.51
C HIS A 151 -5.13 25.64 -12.00
N PRO A 152 -4.56 24.63 -12.69
CA PRO A 152 -4.92 24.35 -14.09
C PRO A 152 -6.36 23.88 -14.26
N PHE A 153 -6.89 23.14 -13.27
CA PHE A 153 -8.27 22.69 -13.27
C PHE A 153 -9.24 23.87 -13.10
N TRP A 154 -8.97 24.75 -12.12
CA TRP A 154 -9.78 25.94 -11.88
C TRP A 154 -9.74 26.91 -13.06
N ASP A 155 -8.58 27.09 -13.68
CA ASP A 155 -8.44 27.89 -14.90
C ASP A 155 -9.35 27.37 -16.01
N LYS A 156 -9.38 26.04 -16.23
CA LYS A 156 -10.27 25.44 -17.24
C LYS A 156 -11.75 25.62 -16.91
N TYR A 157 -12.13 25.55 -15.64
CA TYR A 157 -13.52 25.77 -15.26
C TYR A 157 -13.95 27.22 -15.49
N ILE A 158 -13.08 28.17 -15.12
CA ILE A 158 -13.36 29.59 -15.35
C ILE A 158 -13.37 29.91 -16.85
N GLU A 159 -12.41 29.41 -17.64
CA GLU A 159 -12.37 29.56 -19.10
C GLU A 159 -13.65 29.04 -19.78
N PHE A 160 -14.24 27.97 -19.25
CA PHE A 160 -15.49 27.44 -19.75
C PHE A 160 -16.66 28.41 -19.50
N GLU A 161 -16.81 28.94 -18.29
CA GLU A 161 -17.89 29.90 -17.99
C GLU A 161 -17.66 31.26 -18.68
N GLU A 162 -16.40 31.66 -18.93
CA GLU A 162 -16.07 32.83 -19.75
C GLU A 162 -16.58 32.70 -21.18
N ARG A 163 -16.43 31.53 -21.80
CA ARG A 163 -16.95 31.28 -23.16
C ARG A 163 -18.47 31.33 -23.23
N LEU A 164 -19.15 31.09 -22.11
CA LEU A 164 -20.60 31.18 -21.99
C LEU A 164 -21.06 32.55 -21.48
N GLU A 165 -20.14 33.48 -21.23
CA GLU A 165 -20.42 34.82 -20.70
C GLU A 165 -21.20 34.79 -19.37
N CYS A 166 -21.03 33.72 -18.57
CA CYS A 166 -21.72 33.51 -17.30
C CYS A 166 -20.93 34.13 -16.13
N GLU A 167 -20.90 35.45 -16.05
CA GLU A 167 -20.11 36.17 -15.03
C GLU A 167 -20.52 35.85 -13.58
N ASP A 168 -21.80 35.60 -13.31
CA ASP A 168 -22.30 35.20 -11.98
C ASP A 168 -21.66 33.88 -11.53
N LYS A 169 -21.50 32.92 -12.45
CA LYS A 169 -20.82 31.64 -12.20
C LYS A 169 -19.32 31.81 -11.97
N ILE A 170 -18.68 32.68 -12.75
CA ILE A 170 -17.26 33.00 -12.59
C ILE A 170 -17.00 33.58 -11.19
N VAL A 171 -17.85 34.51 -10.74
CA VAL A 171 -17.74 35.10 -9.40
C VAL A 171 -17.92 34.03 -8.32
N ALA A 172 -18.93 33.15 -8.44
CA ALA A 172 -19.15 32.07 -7.49
C ALA A 172 -17.97 31.09 -7.41
N ILE A 173 -17.36 30.75 -8.55
CA ILE A 173 -16.16 29.91 -8.59
C ILE A 173 -14.98 30.63 -7.91
N LEU A 174 -14.74 31.89 -8.26
CA LEU A 174 -13.65 32.68 -7.67
C LEU A 174 -13.81 32.86 -6.16
N ASP A 175 -15.03 33.14 -5.70
CA ASP A 175 -15.38 33.21 -4.28
C ASP A 175 -15.04 31.89 -3.58
N ARG A 176 -15.43 30.73 -4.13
CA ARG A 176 -15.01 29.42 -3.58
C ARG A 176 -13.48 29.28 -3.52
N VAL A 177 -12.80 29.66 -4.59
CA VAL A 177 -11.37 29.41 -4.79
C VAL A 177 -10.48 30.26 -3.87
N ILE A 178 -10.86 31.49 -3.54
CA ILE A 178 -10.06 32.37 -2.65
C ILE A 178 -9.97 31.86 -1.21
N HIS A 179 -10.82 30.92 -0.81
CA HIS A 179 -10.74 30.24 0.49
C HIS A 179 -9.75 29.07 0.52
N ILE A 180 -9.25 28.62 -0.65
CA ILE A 180 -8.42 27.43 -0.76
C ILE A 180 -6.93 27.82 -0.72
N PRO A 181 -6.13 27.28 0.22
CA PRO A 181 -4.69 27.55 0.29
C PRO A 181 -3.95 26.74 -0.76
N MET A 182 -3.93 27.25 -1.99
CA MET A 182 -3.30 26.62 -3.15
C MET A 182 -2.26 27.53 -3.80
N HIS A 183 -1.45 26.96 -4.68
CA HIS A 183 -0.54 27.70 -5.53
C HIS A 183 -1.30 28.73 -6.38
N GLN A 184 -0.68 29.90 -6.58
CA GLN A 184 -1.27 31.03 -7.32
C GLN A 184 -2.59 31.58 -6.78
N TYR A 185 -2.97 31.31 -5.51
CA TYR A 185 -4.18 31.88 -4.87
C TYR A 185 -4.34 33.39 -5.08
N ALA A 186 -3.24 34.16 -5.07
CA ALA A 186 -3.27 35.61 -5.25
C ALA A 186 -3.83 36.07 -6.60
N ARG A 187 -3.55 35.34 -7.68
CA ARG A 187 -4.10 35.64 -9.01
C ARG A 187 -5.63 35.57 -9.02
N TYR A 188 -6.20 34.56 -8.35
CA TYR A 188 -7.65 34.40 -8.25
C TYR A 188 -8.28 35.48 -7.39
N PHE A 189 -7.62 35.86 -6.29
CA PHE A 189 -8.09 36.98 -5.46
C PHE A 189 -8.07 38.31 -6.20
N GLU A 190 -7.00 38.63 -6.92
CA GLU A 190 -6.93 39.84 -7.75
C GLU A 190 -8.03 39.88 -8.80
N ARG A 191 -8.29 38.74 -9.45
CA ARG A 191 -9.34 38.59 -10.44
C ARG A 191 -10.74 38.74 -9.83
N PHE A 192 -11.00 38.12 -8.68
CA PHE A 192 -12.24 38.29 -7.92
C PHE A 192 -12.47 39.76 -7.57
N ARG A 193 -11.45 40.43 -7.03
CA ARG A 193 -11.51 41.82 -6.62
C ARG A 193 -11.82 42.77 -7.78
N GLN A 194 -11.32 42.48 -8.99
CA GLN A 194 -11.64 43.26 -10.19
C GLN A 194 -13.12 43.09 -10.59
N LEU A 195 -13.62 41.86 -10.64
CA LEU A 195 -15.03 41.59 -10.99
C LEU A 195 -15.99 42.14 -9.92
N ALA A 196 -15.63 42.04 -8.64
CA ALA A 196 -16.45 42.54 -7.53
C ALA A 196 -16.77 44.06 -7.61
N GLN A 197 -16.00 44.84 -8.38
CA GLN A 197 -16.27 46.27 -8.57
C GLN A 197 -17.50 46.53 -9.44
N THR A 198 -17.80 45.65 -10.38
CA THR A 198 -18.87 45.85 -11.39
C THR A 198 -20.10 44.99 -11.14
N ARG A 199 -19.97 43.92 -10.35
CA ARG A 199 -21.05 42.97 -10.09
C ARG A 199 -22.05 43.45 -9.02
N PRO A 200 -23.30 42.96 -9.05
CA PRO A 200 -24.30 43.18 -8.00
C PRO A 200 -23.82 42.68 -6.64
N LEU A 201 -24.21 43.35 -5.55
CA LEU A 201 -23.74 43.01 -4.21
C LEU A 201 -24.25 41.63 -3.76
N GLU A 202 -25.45 41.24 -4.22
CA GLU A 202 -26.12 39.98 -3.93
C GLU A 202 -25.37 38.76 -4.48
N GLU A 203 -24.49 38.97 -5.45
CA GLU A 203 -23.63 37.91 -6.01
C GLU A 203 -22.30 37.78 -5.25
N LEU A 204 -21.91 38.79 -4.47
CA LEU A 204 -20.61 38.84 -3.79
C LEU A 204 -20.66 38.27 -2.37
N LEU A 205 -21.83 38.28 -1.73
CA LEU A 205 -22.02 37.75 -0.39
C LEU A 205 -23.44 37.20 -0.19
N PRO A 206 -23.63 36.22 0.71
CA PRO A 206 -24.95 35.76 1.11
C PRO A 206 -25.82 36.89 1.66
N SER A 207 -27.13 36.79 1.42
CA SER A 207 -28.11 37.81 1.81
C SER A 207 -28.11 38.14 3.31
N ASP A 208 -27.85 37.16 4.17
CA ASP A 208 -27.76 37.36 5.63
C ASP A 208 -26.57 38.23 6.02
N THR A 209 -25.39 37.99 5.42
CA THR A 209 -24.17 38.78 5.66
C THR A 209 -24.34 40.21 5.15
N LEU A 210 -24.96 40.37 3.98
CA LEU A 210 -25.29 41.68 3.44
C LEU A 210 -26.27 42.45 4.33
N ALA A 211 -27.28 41.76 4.89
CA ALA A 211 -28.23 42.36 5.81
C ALA A 211 -27.54 42.83 7.11
N GLN A 212 -26.61 42.04 7.66
CA GLN A 212 -25.80 42.45 8.81
C GLN A 212 -24.95 43.69 8.49
N PHE A 213 -24.28 43.72 7.35
CA PHE A 213 -23.47 44.87 6.96
C PHE A 213 -24.31 46.13 6.76
N ARG A 214 -25.55 45.98 6.28
CA ARG A 214 -26.50 47.07 6.06
C ARG A 214 -27.13 47.59 7.35
N GLN A 215 -27.36 46.74 8.35
CA GLN A 215 -27.96 47.15 9.64
C GLN A 215 -27.10 48.20 10.39
N ASP A 216 -25.79 48.21 10.14
CA ASP A 216 -24.88 49.16 10.77
C ASP A 216 -24.80 50.52 10.05
N MET A 217 -25.56 50.73 8.96
CA MET A 217 -25.47 51.93 8.12
C MET A 217 -26.72 52.82 8.22
N GLU A 218 -26.53 54.09 8.61
CA GLU A 218 -27.62 55.09 8.79
C GLU A 218 -27.59 56.22 7.72
N ARG A 219 -27.39 55.92 6.42
CA ARG A 219 -27.21 56.97 5.37
C ARG A 219 -28.01 56.72 4.08
N GLY A 220 -27.89 57.60 3.09
CA GLY A 220 -28.61 57.52 1.80
C GLY A 220 -28.11 56.38 0.89
N GLU A 221 -28.96 55.89 -0.01
CA GLU A 221 -28.73 54.65 -0.80
C GLU A 221 -27.39 54.57 -1.54
N LEU A 222 -26.94 55.66 -2.18
CA LEU A 222 -25.66 55.68 -2.93
C LEU A 222 -24.42 55.69 -2.03
N GLU A 223 -24.53 56.27 -0.83
CA GLU A 223 -23.45 56.22 0.17
C GLU A 223 -23.39 54.83 0.80
N ILE A 224 -24.56 54.21 1.05
CA ILE A 224 -24.65 52.82 1.51
C ILE A 224 -23.96 51.88 0.53
N GLU A 225 -24.22 51.98 -0.78
CA GLU A 225 -23.59 51.04 -1.74
C GLU A 225 -22.05 51.17 -1.75
N ARG A 226 -21.51 52.39 -1.73
CA ARG A 226 -20.05 52.60 -1.69
C ARG A 226 -19.44 52.04 -0.40
N GLU A 227 -20.06 52.30 0.73
CA GLU A 227 -19.61 51.81 2.04
C GLU A 227 -19.72 50.28 2.13
N MET A 228 -20.78 49.69 1.57
CA MET A 228 -20.95 48.24 1.45
C MET A 228 -19.83 47.64 0.62
N ARG A 229 -19.49 48.19 -0.55
CA ARG A 229 -18.40 47.69 -1.38
C ARG A 229 -17.05 47.72 -0.66
N VAL A 230 -16.76 48.78 0.11
CA VAL A 230 -15.55 48.85 0.94
C VAL A 230 -15.55 47.77 2.03
N ARG A 231 -16.70 47.53 2.67
CA ARG A 231 -16.82 46.51 3.72
C ARG A 231 -16.68 45.09 3.16
N ILE A 232 -17.22 44.84 1.97
CA ILE A 232 -17.06 43.59 1.22
C ILE A 232 -15.59 43.39 0.81
N ASP A 233 -14.92 44.43 0.32
CA ASP A 233 -13.49 44.36 -0.03
C ASP A 233 -12.64 44.00 1.19
N ASN A 234 -12.88 44.65 2.34
CA ASN A 234 -12.20 44.34 3.60
C ASN A 234 -12.46 42.91 4.07
N PHE A 235 -13.70 42.43 3.99
CA PHE A 235 -14.06 41.05 4.32
C PHE A 235 -13.27 40.03 3.49
N HIS A 236 -13.18 40.24 2.18
CA HIS A 236 -12.42 39.35 1.30
C HIS A 236 -10.89 39.52 1.45
N LEU A 237 -10.40 40.71 1.84
CA LEU A 237 -9.00 40.92 2.20
C LEU A 237 -8.59 40.13 3.44
N GLU A 238 -9.48 39.99 4.43
CA GLU A 238 -9.25 39.13 5.60
C GLU A 238 -9.18 37.65 5.19
N ILE A 239 -10.08 37.20 4.30
CA ILE A 239 -10.02 35.84 3.72
C ILE A 239 -8.69 35.63 3.00
N PHE A 240 -8.29 36.56 2.13
CA PHE A 240 -7.02 36.51 1.41
C PHE A 240 -5.82 36.42 2.36
N SER A 241 -5.81 37.20 3.45
CA SER A 241 -4.73 37.17 4.45
C SER A 241 -4.64 35.82 5.17
N ARG A 242 -5.79 35.21 5.51
CA ARG A 242 -5.84 33.85 6.06
C ARG A 242 -5.34 32.83 5.04
N THR A 243 -5.84 32.86 3.81
CA THR A 243 -5.44 31.94 2.74
C THR A 243 -3.95 32.06 2.45
N GLN A 244 -3.40 33.28 2.42
CA GLN A 244 -1.96 33.52 2.30
C GLN A 244 -1.18 32.84 3.42
N THR A 245 -1.61 33.03 4.68
CA THR A 245 -0.95 32.42 5.84
C THR A 245 -0.96 30.90 5.75
N GLU A 246 -2.12 30.31 5.46
CA GLU A 246 -2.29 28.86 5.32
C GLU A 246 -1.52 28.29 4.12
N THR A 247 -1.39 29.05 3.03
CA THR A 247 -0.57 28.70 1.86
C THR A 247 0.91 28.71 2.22
N THR A 248 1.38 29.72 2.95
CA THR A 248 2.79 29.82 3.37
C THR A 248 3.20 28.70 4.32
N LYS A 249 2.31 28.29 5.25
CA LYS A 249 2.54 27.12 6.10
C LYS A 249 2.79 25.85 5.29
N ARG A 250 2.02 25.64 4.21
CA ARG A 250 2.09 24.43 3.39
C ARG A 250 3.21 24.47 2.36
N TRP A 251 3.56 25.67 1.89
CA TRP A 251 4.65 25.89 0.94
C TRP A 251 5.97 25.26 1.40
N THR A 252 6.26 25.24 2.71
CA THR A 252 7.48 24.63 3.26
C THR A 252 7.62 23.14 2.95
N TYR A 253 6.51 22.45 2.70
CA TYR A 253 6.48 21.04 2.32
C TYR A 253 6.28 20.87 0.81
N GLU A 254 5.40 21.68 0.22
CA GLU A 254 5.08 21.63 -1.21
C GLU A 254 6.30 21.96 -2.09
N SER A 255 7.14 22.91 -1.68
CA SER A 255 8.37 23.26 -2.42
C SER A 255 9.40 22.14 -2.47
N GLU A 256 9.34 21.20 -1.52
CA GLU A 256 10.23 20.06 -1.45
C GLU A 256 9.72 18.87 -2.25
N ILE A 257 8.44 18.82 -2.66
CA ILE A 257 7.89 17.73 -3.47
C ILE A 257 8.39 17.86 -4.91
N LYS A 258 9.25 16.95 -5.35
CA LYS A 258 9.82 16.97 -6.71
C LYS A 258 8.99 16.17 -7.71
N ARG A 259 8.28 15.15 -7.22
CA ARG A 259 7.51 14.22 -8.04
C ARG A 259 6.10 14.05 -7.45
N PRO A 260 5.13 14.90 -7.84
CA PRO A 260 3.75 14.85 -7.34
C PRO A 260 2.90 13.76 -8.02
N TYR A 261 3.48 12.94 -8.89
CA TYR A 261 2.81 11.86 -9.62
C TYR A 261 3.45 10.50 -9.32
N PHE A 262 2.72 9.42 -9.62
CA PHE A 262 3.23 8.07 -9.44
C PHE A 262 4.34 7.73 -10.45
N HIS A 263 5.37 7.04 -9.98
CA HIS A 263 6.39 6.43 -10.82
C HIS A 263 6.93 5.18 -10.12
N VAL A 264 7.32 4.16 -10.89
CA VAL A 264 7.78 2.86 -10.37
C VAL A 264 9.11 2.93 -9.62
N ASN A 265 10.03 3.80 -10.07
CA ASN A 265 11.27 4.11 -9.34
C ASN A 265 10.99 4.62 -7.92
N GLU A 266 11.77 4.14 -6.97
CA GLU A 266 11.73 4.56 -5.58
C GLU A 266 11.93 6.08 -5.41
N LEU A 267 11.22 6.65 -4.45
CA LEU A 267 11.47 7.97 -3.89
C LEU A 267 12.77 7.93 -3.08
N ASP A 268 13.54 9.02 -3.13
CA ASP A 268 14.68 9.23 -2.26
C ASP A 268 14.23 9.53 -0.82
N GLU A 269 15.05 9.13 0.15
CA GLU A 269 14.75 9.30 1.59
C GLU A 269 14.33 10.73 1.97
N PRO A 270 14.91 11.82 1.42
CA PRO A 270 14.43 13.17 1.70
C PRO A 270 12.96 13.42 1.32
N GLN A 271 12.46 12.83 0.22
CA GLN A 271 11.05 12.94 -0.16
C GLN A 271 10.15 12.18 0.83
N LEU A 272 10.56 10.97 1.24
CA LEU A 272 9.82 10.18 2.24
C LEU A 272 9.75 10.92 3.58
N VAL A 273 10.86 11.49 4.03
CA VAL A 273 10.92 12.33 5.23
C VAL A 273 10.02 13.57 5.10
N ASN A 274 9.98 14.22 3.93
CA ASN A 274 9.10 15.35 3.70
C ASN A 274 7.62 14.95 3.81
N TRP A 275 7.20 13.84 3.18
CA TRP A 275 5.84 13.34 3.26
C TRP A 275 5.43 13.00 4.71
N ARG A 276 6.31 12.34 5.47
CA ARG A 276 6.05 12.07 6.90
C ARG A 276 5.80 13.36 7.67
N LYS A 277 6.67 14.37 7.52
CA LYS A 277 6.52 15.67 8.18
C LYS A 277 5.28 16.44 7.74
N TYR A 278 4.90 16.33 6.47
CA TYR A 278 3.71 17.02 5.97
C TYR A 278 2.44 16.39 6.51
N LEU A 279 2.38 15.05 6.56
CA LEU A 279 1.28 14.33 7.22
C LEU A 279 1.23 14.64 8.73
N ASP A 280 2.38 14.69 9.42
CA ASP A 280 2.44 15.13 10.82
C ASP A 280 1.81 16.52 11.00
N PHE A 281 2.12 17.45 10.08
CA PHE A 281 1.58 18.81 10.11
C PHE A 281 0.07 18.86 9.92
N GLU A 282 -0.49 18.26 8.85
CA GLU A 282 -1.95 18.32 8.62
C GLU A 282 -2.74 17.55 9.68
N GLU A 283 -2.18 16.47 10.26
CA GLU A 283 -2.81 15.78 11.40
C GLU A 283 -2.91 16.67 12.64
N VAL A 284 -1.90 17.51 12.89
CA VAL A 284 -1.89 18.46 14.01
C VAL A 284 -2.81 19.65 13.77
N GLU A 285 -2.90 20.16 12.53
CA GLU A 285 -3.86 21.23 12.20
C GLU A 285 -5.32 20.76 12.36
N GLY A 286 -5.59 19.45 12.20
CA GLY A 286 -6.83 18.81 12.64
C GLY A 286 -8.03 18.96 11.69
N ASP A 287 -7.84 19.47 10.47
CA ASP A 287 -8.90 19.50 9.46
C ASP A 287 -9.02 18.12 8.78
N PHE A 288 -10.07 17.37 9.12
CA PHE A 288 -10.31 16.03 8.59
C PHE A 288 -10.25 15.95 7.06
N THR A 289 -10.90 16.89 6.36
CA THR A 289 -11.02 16.83 4.90
C THR A 289 -9.65 17.07 4.25
N ARG A 290 -8.89 18.03 4.77
CA ARG A 290 -7.54 18.33 4.29
C ARG A 290 -6.56 17.22 4.61
N THR A 291 -6.60 16.65 5.82
CA THR A 291 -5.75 15.52 6.20
C THR A 291 -6.03 14.32 5.31
N GLN A 292 -7.31 13.97 5.11
CA GLN A 292 -7.71 12.88 4.21
C GLN A 292 -7.23 13.14 2.78
N PHE A 293 -7.41 14.37 2.28
CA PHE A 293 -6.97 14.75 0.94
C PHE A 293 -5.45 14.60 0.78
N LEU A 294 -4.66 15.05 1.78
CA LEU A 294 -3.21 14.92 1.76
C LEU A 294 -2.78 13.45 1.77
N TYR A 295 -3.45 12.59 2.54
CA TYR A 295 -3.20 11.16 2.54
C TYR A 295 -3.39 10.53 1.16
N GLU A 296 -4.54 10.78 0.54
CA GLU A 296 -4.84 10.25 -0.80
C GLU A 296 -3.81 10.75 -1.83
N ARG A 297 -3.36 12.00 -1.72
CA ARG A 297 -2.32 12.55 -2.60
C ARG A 297 -0.94 11.95 -2.34
N CYS A 298 -0.56 11.76 -1.07
CA CYS A 298 0.67 11.09 -0.69
C CYS A 298 0.73 9.69 -1.30
N LEU A 299 -0.38 8.94 -1.21
CA LEU A 299 -0.50 7.59 -1.74
C LEU A 299 -0.44 7.50 -3.27
N VAL A 300 -0.69 8.59 -4.01
CA VAL A 300 -0.37 8.61 -5.45
C VAL A 300 1.14 8.47 -5.65
N THR A 301 1.95 9.22 -4.90
CA THR A 301 3.42 9.22 -5.06
C THR A 301 4.12 8.06 -4.36
N ALA A 302 3.55 7.62 -3.23
CA ALA A 302 4.15 6.67 -2.29
C ALA A 302 3.36 5.35 -2.20
N ALA A 303 2.60 4.99 -3.23
CA ALA A 303 1.76 3.78 -3.25
C ALA A 303 2.49 2.48 -2.87
N PHE A 304 3.77 2.35 -3.19
CA PHE A 304 4.58 1.15 -2.93
C PHE A 304 5.23 1.12 -1.53
N TYR A 305 4.99 2.14 -0.72
CA TYR A 305 5.50 2.26 0.64
C TYR A 305 4.35 1.96 1.61
N ASP A 306 4.34 0.73 2.11
CA ASP A 306 3.32 0.20 3.02
C ASP A 306 3.18 1.03 4.31
N GLU A 307 4.25 1.69 4.76
CA GLU A 307 4.21 2.58 5.92
C GLU A 307 3.13 3.66 5.84
N PHE A 308 2.88 4.25 4.67
CA PHE A 308 1.87 5.30 4.51
C PHE A 308 0.46 4.73 4.50
N TRP A 309 0.28 3.52 3.97
CA TRP A 309 -0.99 2.79 4.06
C TRP A 309 -1.33 2.43 5.51
N TYR A 310 -0.36 1.93 6.28
CA TYR A 310 -0.56 1.67 7.71
C TYR A 310 -0.91 2.94 8.46
N ARG A 311 -0.19 4.04 8.22
CA ARG A 311 -0.43 5.33 8.88
C ARG A 311 -1.83 5.84 8.56
N TYR A 312 -2.23 5.81 7.29
CA TYR A 312 -3.55 6.26 6.86
C TYR A 312 -4.68 5.42 7.46
N ALA A 313 -4.56 4.09 7.44
CA ALA A 313 -5.55 3.20 8.04
C ALA A 313 -5.68 3.44 9.55
N ARG A 314 -4.57 3.68 10.26
CA ARG A 314 -4.58 3.99 11.70
C ARG A 314 -5.21 5.34 11.99
N TRP A 315 -4.83 6.38 11.22
CA TRP A 315 -5.41 7.71 11.36
C TRP A 315 -6.92 7.70 11.11
N MET A 316 -7.37 7.01 10.05
CA MET A 316 -8.79 6.86 9.72
C MET A 316 -9.53 6.04 10.78
N SER A 317 -8.93 4.98 11.33
CA SER A 317 -9.55 4.18 12.39
C SER A 317 -9.71 4.92 13.73
N ALA A 318 -8.96 6.00 13.93
CA ALA A 318 -9.10 6.85 15.11
C ALA A 318 -10.28 7.84 14.98
N GLN A 319 -10.95 7.87 13.83
CA GLN A 319 -12.10 8.73 13.58
C GLN A 319 -13.41 7.97 13.83
N ASP A 320 -14.41 8.64 14.39
CA ASP A 320 -15.69 8.03 14.74
C ASP A 320 -16.47 7.57 13.49
N GLY A 321 -16.88 6.30 13.46
CA GLY A 321 -17.77 5.75 12.43
C GLY A 321 -17.14 5.61 11.04
N LYS A 322 -15.81 5.43 10.98
CA LYS A 322 -15.03 5.34 9.72
C LYS A 322 -14.55 3.94 9.37
N GLU A 323 -15.23 2.91 9.84
CA GLU A 323 -14.83 1.51 9.64
C GLU A 323 -14.85 1.10 8.16
N GLU A 324 -15.80 1.58 7.36
CA GLU A 324 -15.83 1.27 5.92
C GLU A 324 -14.71 2.00 5.16
N GLU A 325 -14.35 3.22 5.54
CA GLU A 325 -13.20 3.91 4.97
C GLU A 325 -11.88 3.20 5.30
N VAL A 326 -11.70 2.75 6.55
CA VAL A 326 -10.53 1.92 6.95
C VAL A 326 -10.44 0.65 6.10
N ARG A 327 -11.58 0.00 5.87
CA ARG A 327 -11.66 -1.19 5.00
C ARG A 327 -11.24 -0.89 3.58
N ASN A 328 -11.76 0.19 3.00
CA ASN A 328 -11.41 0.60 1.65
C ASN A 328 -9.91 0.88 1.51
N ILE A 329 -9.28 1.48 2.53
CA ILE A 329 -7.82 1.70 2.57
C ILE A 329 -7.09 0.35 2.53
N TYR A 330 -7.46 -0.59 3.40
CA TYR A 330 -6.82 -1.92 3.41
C TYR A 330 -7.05 -2.71 2.12
N GLN A 331 -8.26 -2.66 1.55
CA GLN A 331 -8.57 -3.33 0.29
C GLN A 331 -7.75 -2.77 -0.87
N ARG A 332 -7.65 -1.44 -1.00
CA ARG A 332 -6.81 -0.79 -2.01
C ARG A 332 -5.34 -1.18 -1.84
N ALA A 333 -4.81 -1.10 -0.63
CA ALA A 333 -3.43 -1.50 -0.35
C ALA A 333 -3.20 -2.99 -0.70
N SER A 334 -4.13 -3.87 -0.30
CA SER A 334 -4.01 -5.32 -0.40
C SER A 334 -4.32 -5.91 -1.77
N MET A 335 -5.14 -5.25 -2.58
CA MET A 335 -5.62 -5.82 -3.85
C MET A 335 -4.98 -5.14 -5.06
N VAL A 336 -4.45 -3.92 -4.89
CA VAL A 336 -3.99 -3.09 -6.01
C VAL A 336 -2.51 -2.72 -5.87
N PHE A 337 -2.12 -2.11 -4.74
CA PHE A 337 -0.86 -1.38 -4.67
C PHE A 337 0.32 -2.15 -4.06
N VAL A 338 0.11 -2.84 -2.95
CA VAL A 338 1.20 -3.51 -2.24
C VAL A 338 1.40 -4.91 -2.85
N PRO A 339 2.60 -5.28 -3.33
CA PRO A 339 2.85 -6.60 -3.89
C PRO A 339 2.50 -7.74 -2.93
N ILE A 340 2.10 -8.89 -3.47
CA ILE A 340 1.72 -10.06 -2.65
C ILE A 340 2.89 -10.57 -1.81
N THR A 341 4.13 -10.42 -2.29
CA THR A 341 5.39 -10.75 -1.60
C THR A 341 5.61 -9.96 -0.31
N ARG A 342 4.82 -8.92 -0.05
CA ARG A 342 4.80 -8.14 1.20
C ARG A 342 3.44 -8.32 1.90
N PRO A 343 3.19 -9.46 2.56
CA PRO A 343 1.86 -9.81 3.07
C PRO A 343 1.45 -9.05 4.34
N GLY A 344 2.35 -8.31 5.00
CA GLY A 344 2.07 -7.64 6.28
C GLY A 344 0.79 -6.80 6.29
N ILE A 345 0.54 -6.03 5.23
CA ILE A 345 -0.66 -5.17 5.15
C ILE A 345 -1.94 -6.00 5.07
N ARG A 346 -1.88 -7.18 4.45
CA ARG A 346 -3.00 -8.14 4.33
C ARG A 346 -3.24 -8.87 5.64
N ILE A 347 -2.17 -9.20 6.38
CA ILE A 347 -2.28 -9.76 7.73
C ILE A 347 -2.96 -8.73 8.65
N GLN A 348 -2.55 -7.46 8.57
CA GLN A 348 -3.19 -6.40 9.34
C GLN A 348 -4.64 -6.15 8.92
N TYR A 349 -4.97 -6.27 7.63
CA TYR A 349 -6.34 -6.26 7.14
C TYR A 349 -7.17 -7.40 7.72
N ALA A 350 -6.62 -8.62 7.80
CA ALA A 350 -7.30 -9.75 8.43
C ALA A 350 -7.56 -9.50 9.94
N HIS A 351 -6.61 -8.89 10.66
CA HIS A 351 -6.83 -8.47 12.05
C HIS A 351 -7.94 -7.43 12.19
N PHE A 352 -8.00 -6.48 11.26
CA PHE A 352 -9.08 -5.50 11.22
C PHE A 352 -10.44 -6.17 10.96
N GLU A 353 -10.57 -7.06 9.96
CA GLU A 353 -11.82 -7.77 9.70
C GLU A 353 -12.26 -8.63 10.89
N GLU A 354 -11.33 -9.30 11.57
CA GLU A 354 -11.62 -10.03 12.80
C GLU A 354 -12.15 -9.11 13.91
N ALA A 355 -11.51 -7.95 14.12
CA ALA A 355 -11.95 -6.96 15.11
C ALA A 355 -13.35 -6.41 14.82
N GLN A 356 -13.73 -6.36 13.54
CA GLN A 356 -15.06 -5.97 13.07
C GLN A 356 -16.08 -7.12 13.11
N GLY A 357 -15.70 -8.29 13.64
CA GLY A 357 -16.55 -9.49 13.72
C GLY A 357 -16.70 -10.26 12.41
N ARG A 358 -16.00 -9.84 11.34
CA ARG A 358 -16.04 -10.47 10.01
C ARG A 358 -14.95 -11.53 9.87
N VAL A 359 -15.02 -12.53 10.75
CA VAL A 359 -14.00 -13.59 10.87
C VAL A 359 -13.83 -14.37 9.56
N ASP A 360 -14.90 -14.64 8.82
CA ASP A 360 -14.81 -15.35 7.54
C ASP A 360 -14.01 -14.57 6.49
N MET A 361 -14.11 -13.23 6.50
CA MET A 361 -13.27 -12.39 5.65
C MET A 361 -11.81 -12.42 6.09
N ALA A 362 -11.55 -12.38 7.40
CA ALA A 362 -10.18 -12.51 7.91
C ALA A 362 -9.53 -13.84 7.49
N ARG A 363 -10.27 -14.96 7.54
CA ARG A 363 -9.83 -16.26 7.03
C ARG A 363 -9.54 -16.21 5.53
N ALA A 364 -10.47 -15.69 4.73
CA ALA A 364 -10.32 -15.62 3.28
C ALA A 364 -9.09 -14.78 2.87
N VAL A 365 -8.81 -13.69 3.58
CA VAL A 365 -7.62 -12.86 3.35
C VAL A 365 -6.35 -13.66 3.64
N LEU A 366 -6.26 -14.34 4.79
CA LEU A 366 -5.08 -15.15 5.13
C LEU A 366 -4.88 -16.33 4.18
N GLU A 367 -5.97 -16.99 3.76
CA GLU A 367 -5.97 -18.06 2.78
C GLU A 367 -5.43 -17.58 1.43
N SER A 368 -5.93 -16.45 0.92
CA SER A 368 -5.49 -15.87 -0.37
C SER A 368 -3.99 -15.56 -0.40
N ILE A 369 -3.40 -15.18 0.75
CA ILE A 369 -1.95 -14.99 0.84
C ILE A 369 -1.23 -16.32 0.64
N LEU A 370 -1.71 -17.40 1.26
CA LEU A 370 -1.08 -18.72 1.21
C LEU A 370 -1.28 -19.45 -0.13
N GLU A 371 -2.30 -19.07 -0.91
CA GLU A 371 -2.44 -19.54 -2.30
C GLU A 371 -1.26 -19.07 -3.17
N GLN A 372 -0.82 -17.82 -2.96
CA GLN A 372 0.26 -17.18 -3.72
C GLN A 372 1.63 -17.37 -3.07
N LEU A 373 1.68 -17.46 -1.74
CA LEU A 373 2.89 -17.68 -0.93
C LEU A 373 2.74 -18.90 -0.01
N PRO A 374 2.71 -20.13 -0.56
CA PRO A 374 2.63 -21.33 0.26
C PRO A 374 3.78 -21.41 1.26
N GLY A 375 3.48 -21.84 2.50
CA GLY A 375 4.49 -21.96 3.55
C GLY A 375 4.94 -20.64 4.19
N HIS A 376 4.33 -19.50 3.86
CA HIS A 376 4.66 -18.23 4.51
C HIS A 376 4.34 -18.28 6.01
N ILE A 377 5.40 -18.40 6.83
CA ILE A 377 5.29 -18.78 8.24
C ILE A 377 4.48 -17.76 9.04
N GLU A 378 4.73 -16.45 8.84
CA GLU A 378 4.04 -15.40 9.58
C GLU A 378 2.52 -15.40 9.33
N THR A 379 2.11 -15.65 8.08
CA THR A 379 0.69 -15.76 7.71
C THR A 379 0.03 -16.98 8.37
N ILE A 380 0.72 -18.13 8.37
CA ILE A 380 0.21 -19.35 8.99
C ILE A 380 0.10 -19.17 10.51
N VAL A 381 1.07 -18.51 11.14
CA VAL A 381 1.02 -18.17 12.56
C VAL A 381 -0.12 -17.20 12.86
N ALA A 382 -0.33 -16.18 12.02
CA ALA A 382 -1.46 -15.27 12.15
C ALA A 382 -2.80 -16.01 12.05
N TRP A 383 -2.93 -16.95 11.11
CA TRP A 383 -4.14 -17.77 10.96
C TRP A 383 -4.35 -18.72 12.14
N ALA A 384 -3.32 -19.43 12.59
CA ALA A 384 -3.42 -20.26 13.79
C ALA A 384 -3.85 -19.45 15.02
N ASN A 385 -3.33 -18.22 15.17
CA ASN A 385 -3.72 -17.33 16.26
C ASN A 385 -5.15 -16.78 16.13
N LEU A 386 -5.62 -16.53 14.91
CA LEU A 386 -7.02 -16.22 14.63
C LEU A 386 -7.91 -17.40 15.05
N GLU A 387 -7.64 -18.61 14.58
CA GLU A 387 -8.44 -19.78 14.98
C GLU A 387 -8.34 -20.07 16.47
N ARG A 388 -7.21 -19.75 17.12
CA ARG A 388 -7.09 -19.85 18.58
C ARG A 388 -8.11 -18.96 19.30
N ARG A 389 -8.31 -17.72 18.83
CA ARG A 389 -9.27 -16.79 19.43
C ARG A 389 -10.72 -17.20 19.17
N GLN A 390 -10.99 -17.80 18.01
CA GLN A 390 -12.34 -18.13 17.56
C GLN A 390 -12.81 -19.53 17.99
N GLY A 391 -11.93 -20.54 17.88
CA GLY A 391 -12.22 -21.95 18.10
C GLY A 391 -11.34 -22.62 19.16
N GLY A 392 -10.46 -21.86 19.83
CA GLY A 392 -9.60 -22.38 20.89
C GLY A 392 -8.34 -23.09 20.38
N LEU A 393 -7.62 -23.71 21.31
CA LEU A 393 -6.28 -24.27 21.05
C LEU A 393 -6.28 -25.36 19.97
N ASP A 394 -7.27 -26.25 19.97
CA ASP A 394 -7.31 -27.37 19.02
C ASP A 394 -7.51 -26.88 17.57
N ALA A 395 -8.26 -25.79 17.37
CA ALA A 395 -8.42 -25.16 16.07
C ALA A 395 -7.10 -24.57 15.55
N ALA A 396 -6.33 -23.92 16.42
CA ALA A 396 -4.99 -23.42 16.08
C ALA A 396 -4.01 -24.55 15.71
N ILE A 397 -4.02 -25.65 16.48
CA ILE A 397 -3.19 -26.83 16.22
C ILE A 397 -3.58 -27.49 14.89
N ALA A 398 -4.88 -27.52 14.55
CA ALA A 398 -5.35 -28.06 13.28
C ALA A 398 -4.75 -27.29 12.08
N ILE A 399 -4.65 -25.96 12.16
CA ILE A 399 -3.99 -25.14 11.13
C ILE A 399 -2.52 -25.56 10.97
N TYR A 400 -1.76 -25.65 12.07
CA TYR A 400 -0.35 -26.05 11.98
C TYR A 400 -0.19 -27.45 11.40
N ARG A 401 -1.00 -28.43 11.83
CA ARG A 401 -0.95 -29.79 11.30
C ARG A 401 -1.23 -29.83 9.80
N ALA A 402 -2.29 -29.17 9.36
CA ALA A 402 -2.65 -29.10 7.94
C ALA A 402 -1.50 -28.53 7.09
N GLN A 403 -0.84 -27.46 7.55
CA GLN A 403 0.28 -26.86 6.83
C GLN A 403 1.56 -27.71 6.91
N ILE A 404 1.82 -28.41 8.02
CA ILE A 404 2.94 -29.34 8.17
C ILE A 404 2.78 -30.56 7.23
N GLU A 405 1.55 -31.04 7.05
CA GLU A 405 1.23 -32.17 6.17
C GLU A 405 1.18 -31.78 4.69
N SER A 406 0.96 -30.50 4.38
CA SER A 406 0.91 -29.95 3.01
C SER A 406 2.21 -30.18 2.23
N ASP A 407 2.10 -30.59 0.97
CA ASP A 407 3.21 -30.74 0.02
C ASP A 407 3.73 -29.40 -0.51
N LYS A 408 2.90 -28.34 -0.40
CA LYS A 408 3.26 -26.98 -0.82
C LYS A 408 4.18 -26.25 0.16
N CYS A 409 4.29 -26.72 1.41
CA CYS A 409 5.18 -26.14 2.40
C CYS A 409 6.56 -26.78 2.35
N ASP A 410 7.61 -25.96 2.30
CA ASP A 410 8.98 -26.47 2.38
C ASP A 410 9.33 -27.01 3.78
N ILE A 411 10.42 -27.79 3.87
CA ILE A 411 10.85 -28.42 5.13
C ILE A 411 11.23 -27.41 6.21
N TYR A 412 11.68 -26.20 5.83
CA TYR A 412 12.08 -25.15 6.78
C TYR A 412 10.85 -24.53 7.43
N ALA A 413 9.82 -24.22 6.64
CA ALA A 413 8.53 -23.78 7.11
C ALA A 413 7.92 -24.83 8.04
N LYS A 414 7.89 -26.11 7.63
CA LYS A 414 7.39 -27.21 8.49
C LYS A 414 8.10 -27.30 9.84
N GLY A 415 9.43 -27.15 9.85
CA GLY A 415 10.21 -27.11 11.08
C GLY A 415 9.82 -25.93 11.97
N ALA A 416 9.64 -24.74 11.39
CA ALA A 416 9.21 -23.56 12.15
C ALA A 416 7.79 -23.71 12.72
N LEU A 417 6.84 -24.18 11.92
CA LEU A 417 5.46 -24.43 12.34
C LEU A 417 5.37 -25.49 13.44
N THR A 418 6.22 -26.52 13.39
CA THR A 418 6.30 -27.53 14.46
C THR A 418 6.79 -26.93 15.77
N ALA A 419 7.76 -26.00 15.72
CA ALA A 419 8.21 -25.29 16.90
C ALA A 419 7.13 -24.36 17.48
N GLU A 420 6.37 -23.66 16.63
CA GLU A 420 5.24 -22.83 17.07
C GLU A 420 4.10 -23.67 17.66
N TRP A 421 3.82 -24.84 17.09
CA TRP A 421 2.88 -25.80 17.68
C TRP A 421 3.32 -26.22 19.08
N ALA A 422 4.59 -26.61 19.26
CA ALA A 422 5.13 -26.95 20.58
C ALA A 422 5.03 -25.77 21.57
N ARG A 423 5.26 -24.53 21.09
CA ARG A 423 5.10 -23.32 21.91
C ARG A 423 3.65 -23.12 22.36
N LEU A 424 2.65 -23.36 21.51
CA LEU A 424 1.25 -23.30 21.94
C LEU A 424 0.93 -24.31 23.04
N LEU A 425 1.39 -25.55 22.90
CA LEU A 425 1.21 -26.58 23.93
C LEU A 425 1.89 -26.18 25.24
N TRP A 426 3.06 -25.56 25.17
CA TRP A 426 3.80 -25.16 26.35
C TRP A 426 3.22 -23.90 27.03
N LYS A 427 3.12 -22.78 26.32
CA LYS A 427 2.78 -21.48 26.90
C LYS A 427 1.28 -21.26 27.07
N ILE A 428 0.44 -21.88 26.23
CA ILE A 428 -1.02 -21.70 26.28
C ILE A 428 -1.70 -22.87 27.01
N LYS A 429 -1.38 -24.13 26.65
CA LYS A 429 -1.95 -25.29 27.35
C LYS A 429 -1.29 -25.55 28.71
N GLY A 430 -0.05 -25.09 28.91
CA GLY A 430 0.76 -25.41 30.09
C GLY A 430 1.34 -26.82 30.09
N SER A 431 1.23 -27.57 28.99
CA SER A 431 1.66 -28.96 28.90
C SER A 431 3.10 -29.07 28.40
N VAL A 432 4.03 -29.04 29.33
CA VAL A 432 5.48 -29.18 29.06
C VAL A 432 5.77 -30.54 28.42
N ASP A 433 5.16 -31.62 28.90
CA ASP A 433 5.44 -32.96 28.40
C ASP A 433 4.95 -33.17 26.97
N GLU A 434 3.79 -32.63 26.61
CA GLU A 434 3.31 -32.69 25.22
C GLU A 434 4.20 -31.84 24.29
N ALA A 435 4.57 -30.63 24.70
CA ALA A 435 5.49 -29.79 23.93
C ALA A 435 6.84 -30.48 23.70
N ARG A 436 7.41 -31.09 24.75
CA ARG A 436 8.65 -31.87 24.65
C ARG A 436 8.50 -33.05 23.71
N GLN A 437 7.39 -33.78 23.77
CA GLN A 437 7.12 -34.89 22.85
C GLN A 437 7.06 -34.43 21.40
N VAL A 438 6.50 -33.25 21.11
CA VAL A 438 6.50 -32.69 19.75
C VAL A 438 7.93 -32.49 19.25
N TYR A 439 8.82 -31.88 20.04
CA TYR A 439 10.21 -31.73 19.64
C TYR A 439 10.93 -33.08 19.46
N GLN A 440 10.79 -33.99 20.44
CA GLN A 440 11.44 -35.30 20.40
C GLN A 440 10.98 -36.16 19.23
N LYS A 441 9.70 -36.12 18.85
CA LYS A 441 9.19 -36.90 17.71
C LYS A 441 9.63 -36.32 16.37
N ASN A 442 9.91 -35.03 16.27
CA ASN A 442 10.10 -34.36 14.98
C ASN A 442 11.54 -33.91 14.68
N HIS A 443 12.45 -33.87 15.65
CA HIS A 443 13.81 -33.32 15.45
C HIS A 443 14.60 -33.97 14.30
N HIS A 444 14.37 -35.25 14.01
CA HIS A 444 15.07 -35.97 12.94
C HIS A 444 14.64 -35.54 11.53
N TRP A 445 13.48 -34.90 11.37
CA TRP A 445 13.01 -34.34 10.09
C TRP A 445 13.57 -32.95 9.81
N TYR A 446 13.98 -32.22 10.84
CA TYR A 446 14.31 -30.79 10.75
C TYR A 446 15.78 -30.50 11.09
N LEU A 447 16.69 -31.37 10.63
CA LEU A 447 18.12 -31.29 10.91
C LEU A 447 18.75 -29.98 10.41
N ASP A 448 18.21 -29.41 9.33
CA ASP A 448 18.67 -28.15 8.71
C ASP A 448 17.93 -26.90 9.23
N SER A 449 16.92 -27.04 10.10
CA SER A 449 16.11 -25.91 10.57
C SER A 449 16.68 -25.25 11.82
N ARG A 450 17.45 -24.16 11.64
CA ARG A 450 17.95 -23.36 12.77
C ARG A 450 16.83 -22.91 13.69
N TYR A 451 15.69 -22.52 13.10
CA TYR A 451 14.51 -22.06 13.84
C TYR A 451 13.93 -23.14 14.74
N PHE A 452 13.83 -24.37 14.26
CA PHE A 452 13.38 -25.49 15.09
C PHE A 452 14.33 -25.73 16.27
N TRP A 453 15.64 -25.81 15.99
CA TRP A 453 16.65 -26.11 17.01
C TRP A 453 16.79 -25.02 18.08
N ILE A 454 16.78 -23.74 17.69
CA ILE A 454 16.86 -22.65 18.68
C ILE A 454 15.65 -22.66 19.61
N ASN A 455 14.45 -22.91 19.08
CA ASN A 455 13.24 -22.95 19.90
C ASN A 455 13.19 -24.19 20.79
N TYR A 456 13.69 -25.35 20.32
CA TYR A 456 13.79 -26.53 21.17
C TYR A 456 14.79 -26.31 22.33
N LEU A 457 15.95 -25.71 22.03
CA LEU A 457 16.95 -25.40 23.04
C LEU A 457 16.41 -24.38 24.07
N GLN A 458 15.78 -23.30 23.60
CA GLN A 458 15.15 -22.30 24.47
C GLN A 458 14.03 -22.91 25.32
N PHE A 459 13.21 -23.78 24.74
CA PHE A 459 12.17 -24.50 25.47
C PHE A 459 12.75 -25.25 26.68
N GLU A 460 13.79 -26.06 26.53
CA GLU A 460 14.37 -26.78 27.67
C GLU A 460 15.09 -25.85 28.67
N MET A 461 15.77 -24.79 28.19
CA MET A 461 16.47 -23.82 29.05
C MET A 461 15.54 -22.97 29.93
N GLU A 462 14.31 -22.74 29.48
CA GLU A 462 13.30 -21.94 30.19
C GLU A 462 12.46 -22.75 31.17
N GLN A 463 12.64 -24.08 31.26
CA GLN A 463 11.88 -24.87 32.22
C GLN A 463 12.24 -24.47 33.65
N PRO A 464 11.24 -24.27 34.54
CA PRO A 464 11.52 -23.98 35.94
C PRO A 464 12.25 -25.16 36.59
N THR A 465 13.33 -24.87 37.30
CA THR A 465 14.12 -25.87 38.02
C THR A 465 13.94 -25.75 39.53
N SER A 466 14.05 -26.89 40.20
CA SER A 466 14.17 -27.03 41.65
C SER A 466 15.42 -27.85 41.95
N ALA A 467 15.88 -27.89 43.20
CA ALA A 467 17.05 -28.69 43.58
C ALA A 467 16.91 -30.19 43.22
N GLU A 468 15.68 -30.70 43.16
CA GLU A 468 15.39 -32.10 42.80
C GLU A 468 15.40 -32.35 41.28
N THR A 469 15.06 -31.33 40.48
CA THR A 469 14.90 -31.45 39.02
C THR A 469 16.03 -30.81 38.22
N GLU A 470 16.93 -30.05 38.87
CA GLU A 470 18.03 -29.31 38.26
C GLU A 470 18.94 -30.20 37.40
N GLN A 471 19.39 -31.34 37.95
CA GLN A 471 20.26 -32.27 37.22
C GLN A 471 19.56 -32.87 35.99
N GLN A 472 18.29 -33.26 36.15
CA GLN A 472 17.52 -33.81 35.03
C GLN A 472 17.31 -32.78 33.92
N ASN A 473 17.06 -31.51 34.28
CA ASN A 473 16.91 -30.44 33.32
C ASN A 473 18.23 -30.14 32.59
N HIS A 474 19.34 -30.10 33.33
CA HIS A 474 20.68 -29.97 32.78
C HIS A 474 20.97 -31.06 31.75
N ASP A 475 20.69 -32.32 32.08
CA ASP A 475 20.91 -33.46 31.18
C ASP A 475 20.07 -33.35 29.90
N ARG A 476 18.84 -32.85 29.98
CA ARG A 476 17.97 -32.61 28.81
C ARG A 476 18.55 -31.53 27.90
N ILE A 477 18.89 -30.36 28.45
CA ILE A 477 19.47 -29.25 27.68
C ILE A 477 20.77 -29.70 27.03
N ARG A 478 21.64 -30.37 27.80
CA ARG A 478 22.89 -30.94 27.31
C ARG A 478 22.66 -31.89 26.15
N GLN A 479 21.65 -32.76 26.24
CA GLN A 479 21.30 -33.69 25.17
C GLN A 479 20.87 -32.96 23.89
N VAL A 480 20.06 -31.90 24.00
CA VAL A 480 19.66 -31.07 22.84
C VAL A 480 20.90 -30.44 22.19
N VAL A 481 21.84 -29.91 22.97
CA VAL A 481 23.08 -29.31 22.44
C VAL A 481 23.97 -30.36 21.77
N VAL A 482 24.06 -31.56 22.35
CA VAL A 482 24.78 -32.67 21.72
C VAL A 482 24.14 -33.03 20.38
N ASP A 483 22.81 -33.07 20.30
CA ASP A 483 22.08 -33.36 19.06
C ASP A 483 22.28 -32.24 18.02
N ILE A 484 22.26 -30.97 18.42
CA ILE A 484 22.60 -29.84 17.55
C ILE A 484 24.03 -30.00 17.00
N ARG A 485 25.01 -30.29 17.86
CA ARG A 485 26.42 -30.36 17.44
C ARG A 485 26.77 -31.59 16.60
N LYS A 486 26.07 -32.73 16.81
CA LYS A 486 26.44 -34.02 16.21
C LYS A 486 25.48 -34.53 15.13
N LYS A 487 24.20 -34.16 15.19
CA LYS A 487 23.15 -34.70 14.32
C LYS A 487 22.56 -33.64 13.39
N SER A 488 22.51 -32.38 13.81
CA SER A 488 22.01 -31.32 12.92
C SER A 488 22.94 -31.13 11.70
N HIS A 489 22.36 -30.62 10.62
CA HIS A 489 23.08 -30.28 9.40
C HIS A 489 23.31 -28.76 9.31
N LEU A 490 23.20 -28.06 10.44
CA LEU A 490 23.34 -26.61 10.49
C LEU A 490 24.78 -26.17 10.12
N PRO A 491 24.95 -24.99 9.52
CA PRO A 491 26.27 -24.42 9.27
C PRO A 491 27.09 -24.31 10.57
N PRO A 492 28.43 -24.49 10.53
CA PRO A 492 29.27 -24.43 11.73
C PRO A 492 29.09 -23.15 12.57
N ILE A 493 28.85 -22.01 11.91
CA ILE A 493 28.58 -20.74 12.57
C ILE A 493 27.27 -20.77 13.37
N ALA A 494 26.21 -21.38 12.81
CA ALA A 494 24.93 -21.52 13.50
C ALA A 494 25.05 -22.50 14.67
N ILE A 495 25.78 -23.60 14.52
CA ILE A 495 26.08 -24.53 15.62
C ILE A 495 26.85 -23.83 16.73
N LYS A 496 27.84 -23.01 16.38
CA LYS A 496 28.61 -22.19 17.33
C LYS A 496 27.70 -21.23 18.09
N ASP A 497 26.86 -20.47 17.39
CA ASP A 497 25.92 -19.53 18.00
C ASP A 497 24.95 -20.23 18.95
N LEU A 498 24.37 -21.37 18.54
CA LEU A 498 23.45 -22.14 19.38
C LEU A 498 24.15 -22.75 20.60
N THR A 499 25.39 -23.21 20.45
CA THR A 499 26.19 -23.71 21.56
C THR A 499 26.53 -22.57 22.54
N HIS A 500 26.71 -21.34 22.05
CA HIS A 500 26.98 -20.19 22.91
C HIS A 500 25.80 -19.88 23.84
N PHE A 501 24.54 -20.00 23.40
CA PHE A 501 23.39 -19.86 24.31
C PHE A 501 23.46 -20.83 25.49
N TYR A 502 23.84 -22.09 25.23
CA TYR A 502 24.03 -23.07 26.30
C TYR A 502 25.22 -22.73 27.21
N MET A 503 26.33 -22.24 26.65
CA MET A 503 27.48 -21.79 27.43
C MET A 503 27.10 -20.66 28.40
N VAL A 504 26.29 -19.69 27.97
CA VAL A 504 25.75 -18.65 28.85
C VAL A 504 24.90 -19.27 29.96
N TYR A 505 23.97 -20.18 29.62
CA TYR A 505 23.14 -20.89 30.60
C TYR A 505 23.96 -21.64 31.65
N LEU A 506 25.06 -22.30 31.27
CA LEU A 506 25.93 -23.01 32.21
C LEU A 506 26.46 -22.10 33.32
N LEU A 507 26.85 -20.87 32.98
CA LEU A 507 27.40 -19.92 33.95
C LEU A 507 26.32 -19.24 34.80
N GLU A 508 25.12 -19.06 34.26
CA GLU A 508 24.01 -18.39 34.95
C GLU A 508 23.19 -19.33 35.84
N ARG A 509 22.96 -20.57 35.40
CA ARG A 509 21.98 -21.50 35.99
C ARG A 509 22.51 -22.92 36.17
N GLY A 510 23.74 -23.20 35.78
CA GLY A 510 24.32 -24.53 35.88
C GLY A 510 24.77 -24.89 37.30
N GLY A 511 24.78 -26.19 37.58
CA GLY A 511 25.24 -26.72 38.87
C GLY A 511 26.76 -26.64 39.08
N LYS A 512 27.25 -27.30 40.13
CA LYS A 512 28.65 -27.21 40.62
C LYS A 512 29.74 -27.44 39.57
N ASP A 513 29.49 -28.28 38.56
CA ASP A 513 30.46 -28.62 37.50
C ASP A 513 30.26 -27.84 36.20
N ALA A 514 29.29 -26.91 36.13
CA ALA A 514 28.94 -26.20 34.91
C ALA A 514 30.09 -25.34 34.36
N ALA A 515 30.90 -24.72 35.23
CA ALA A 515 32.09 -23.98 34.82
C ALA A 515 33.16 -24.88 34.16
N LYS A 516 33.28 -26.14 34.57
CA LYS A 516 34.20 -27.10 33.91
C LYS A 516 33.68 -27.47 32.53
N GLU A 517 32.38 -27.73 32.42
CA GLU A 517 31.73 -28.02 31.13
C GLU A 517 31.85 -26.82 30.17
N TYR A 518 31.65 -25.60 30.67
CA TYR A 518 31.86 -24.36 29.93
C TYR A 518 33.27 -24.29 29.33
N MET A 519 34.31 -24.52 30.13
CA MET A 519 35.70 -24.45 29.65
C MET A 519 36.00 -25.52 28.60
N VAL A 520 35.36 -26.69 28.67
CA VAL A 520 35.47 -27.73 27.64
C VAL A 520 34.82 -27.25 26.34
N LEU A 521 33.61 -26.72 26.41
CA LEU A 521 32.89 -26.19 25.24
C LEU A 521 33.60 -24.98 24.63
N ASP A 522 34.10 -24.06 25.44
CA ASP A 522 34.85 -22.89 24.97
C ASP A 522 36.08 -23.30 24.16
N ARG A 523 36.84 -24.28 24.65
CA ARG A 523 37.97 -24.84 23.91
C ARG A 523 37.54 -25.50 22.60
N GLU A 524 36.41 -26.22 22.58
CA GLU A 524 35.91 -26.91 21.38
C GLU A 524 35.30 -25.96 20.34
N VAL A 525 34.69 -24.87 20.79
CA VAL A 525 33.92 -23.93 19.96
C VAL A 525 34.75 -22.72 19.52
N ASN A 526 35.63 -22.21 20.40
CA ASN A 526 36.43 -21.02 20.18
C ASN A 526 37.93 -21.31 20.01
N GLY A 527 38.41 -22.49 20.42
CA GLY A 527 39.79 -22.90 20.22
C GLY A 527 40.12 -23.15 18.75
N GLN A 528 41.35 -22.82 18.32
CA GLN A 528 41.85 -23.13 16.98
C GLN A 528 42.11 -24.65 16.83
N VAL A 529 41.08 -25.43 16.61
CA VAL A 529 41.21 -26.82 16.15
C VAL A 529 41.14 -26.82 14.63
N LYS A 530 42.24 -27.16 13.96
CA LYS A 530 42.34 -27.26 12.50
C LYS A 530 41.21 -28.13 11.92
N GLN A 531 40.21 -27.50 11.31
CA GLN A 531 39.30 -28.17 10.37
C GLN A 531 39.63 -27.66 8.96
N PHE A 532 40.03 -28.56 8.08
CA PHE A 532 40.15 -28.30 6.65
C PHE A 532 38.75 -27.94 6.11
N LEU A 533 38.58 -26.69 5.68
CA LEU A 533 37.38 -26.26 4.96
C LEU A 533 37.76 -25.99 3.49
N PRO A 534 37.13 -26.63 2.49
CA PRO A 534 37.18 -26.14 1.12
C PRO A 534 36.36 -24.84 0.98
N PRO A 535 36.61 -24.01 -0.05
CA PRO A 535 36.04 -22.67 -0.14
C PRO A 535 34.52 -22.72 -0.38
N LEU A 536 33.83 -21.78 0.26
CA LEU A 536 32.37 -21.61 0.20
C LEU A 536 31.90 -21.10 -1.18
N PRO A 537 30.80 -21.61 -1.74
CA PRO A 537 30.06 -20.90 -2.79
C PRO A 537 29.26 -19.71 -2.18
N PRO A 538 28.83 -18.73 -3.00
CA PRO A 538 28.11 -17.56 -2.50
C PRO A 538 26.73 -17.91 -1.94
N SER A 539 26.35 -17.25 -0.84
CA SER A 539 25.10 -17.44 -0.09
C SER A 539 23.87 -16.89 -0.83
N PRO A 540 22.75 -17.63 -0.94
CA PRO A 540 21.50 -17.08 -1.51
C PRO A 540 20.47 -16.54 -0.50
N ASN A 541 20.65 -16.62 0.83
CA ASN A 541 19.51 -16.43 1.74
C ASN A 541 19.73 -15.37 2.83
N ALA A 542 19.40 -14.11 2.50
CA ALA A 542 19.26 -12.99 3.44
C ALA A 542 17.88 -12.94 4.15
N SER A 543 16.96 -13.84 3.83
CA SER A 543 15.59 -13.88 4.37
C SER A 543 15.48 -14.48 5.78
N GLN A 544 16.38 -15.39 6.16
CA GLN A 544 16.31 -16.15 7.41
C GLN A 544 16.68 -15.33 8.67
N ASP A 545 17.63 -14.40 8.57
CA ASP A 545 18.04 -13.56 9.70
C ASP A 545 17.01 -12.45 10.01
N ARG A 546 16.24 -12.01 9.01
CA ARG A 546 15.13 -11.04 9.21
C ARG A 546 13.94 -11.65 9.96
N PHE A 547 13.60 -12.92 9.69
CA PHE A 547 12.48 -13.61 10.36
C PHE A 547 12.73 -13.84 11.86
N CYS A 548 13.97 -14.16 12.26
CA CYS A 548 14.34 -14.30 13.67
C CYS A 548 14.28 -12.98 14.46
N ALA A 549 14.42 -11.83 13.78
CA ALA A 549 14.36 -10.50 14.38
C ALA A 549 12.90 -9.99 14.50
N SER A 550 12.06 -10.17 13.48
CA SER A 550 10.67 -9.65 13.49
C SER A 550 9.79 -10.27 14.59
N ILE A 551 9.93 -11.57 14.90
CA ILE A 551 9.15 -12.21 15.97
C ILE A 551 9.55 -11.69 17.36
N ARG A 552 10.80 -11.23 17.55
CA ARG A 552 11.22 -10.61 18.82
C ARG A 552 10.62 -9.24 19.04
N HIS A 553 10.24 -8.52 17.98
CA HIS A 553 9.58 -7.21 18.12
C HIS A 553 8.10 -7.37 18.46
N PHE A 554 7.39 -8.31 17.82
CA PHE A 554 5.95 -8.50 18.04
C PHE A 554 5.57 -9.06 19.42
N ILE A 555 6.51 -9.65 20.17
CA ILE A 555 6.28 -10.22 21.51
C ILE A 555 6.81 -9.29 22.64
N ARG A 556 7.56 -8.22 22.32
CA ARG A 556 8.13 -7.32 23.33
C ARG A 556 7.33 -6.04 23.64
N ASP A 557 6.28 -5.75 22.88
CA ASP A 557 5.47 -4.54 23.07
C ASP A 557 4.23 -4.76 23.96
N GLU A 558 4.20 -5.82 24.77
CA GLU A 558 3.32 -5.93 25.94
C GLU A 558 4.16 -5.99 27.23
N ALA A 559 4.65 -4.83 27.66
CA ALA A 559 5.08 -4.57 29.04
C ALA A 559 4.91 -3.08 29.37
#